data_AF-A0A920AZJ8-F1
#
_entry.id   AF-A0A920AZJ8-F1
#
_cell.length_a   1.000
_cell.length_b   1.000
_cell.length_c   1.000
_cell.angle_alpha   90.00
_cell.angle_beta   90.00
_cell.angle_gamma   90.00
#
_symmetry.space_group_name_H-M   'P 1'
#
loop_
_entity.id
_entity.type
_entity.pdbx_description
1 polymer ?
#
loop_
_entity_poly.entity_id
_entity_poly.type
_entity_poly.pdbx_seq_one_letter_code
_entity_poly.pdbx_strand_id
1 'polypeptide(L)'
;MLRKIIAITLANILLFSNLTALNTKNETIAVFDFIGNDINSNTARTLSDRLRIELVKYNFINVLERSRIDAILEEQAIQMSGCVDECLVEVGKLLGATSIITGSIGKVGDYYTINARKINATTGKLENAFGYDSKLGIESLLVNGMNEVAYQIVYGEKLSNTLQVIPKEPIDPVELMMGGIFCITGGIIIWIMVLVVQIAVDVSGNL
;
A
#
# COMPACT_ATOMS: atom_id res chain seq x y z
N MET A 1 3.05 17.53 51.14
CA MET A 1 3.89 17.06 50.01
C MET A 1 3.34 15.78 49.35
N LEU A 2 2.93 14.78 50.14
CA LEU A 2 2.43 13.48 49.64
C LEU A 2 1.25 13.57 48.64
N ARG A 3 0.29 14.48 48.86
CA ARG A 3 -0.86 14.68 47.96
C ARG A 3 -0.48 15.13 46.54
N LYS A 4 0.61 15.89 46.39
CA LYS A 4 1.08 16.36 45.07
C LYS A 4 1.77 15.24 44.29
N ILE A 5 2.52 14.38 44.99
CA ILE A 5 3.21 13.23 44.39
C ILE A 5 2.20 12.21 43.85
N ILE A 6 1.14 11.93 44.62
CA ILE A 6 0.04 11.01 44.20
C ILE A 6 -0.71 11.56 42.97
N ALA A 7 -0.92 12.87 42.88
CA ALA A 7 -1.60 13.47 41.73
C ALA A 7 -0.76 13.37 40.44
N ILE A 8 0.56 13.55 40.54
CA ILE A 8 1.48 13.47 39.39
C ILE A 8 1.61 12.03 38.89
N THR A 9 1.64 11.04 39.78
CA THR A 9 1.71 9.63 39.36
C THR A 9 0.38 9.17 38.73
N LEU A 10 -0.77 9.57 39.26
CA LEU A 10 -2.08 9.27 38.67
C LEU A 10 -2.28 9.93 37.30
N ALA A 11 -1.81 11.17 37.13
CA ALA A 11 -1.85 11.86 35.84
C ALA A 11 -1.00 11.16 34.77
N ASN A 12 0.21 10.69 35.13
CA ASN A 12 1.07 9.95 34.20
C ASN A 12 0.49 8.57 33.83
N ILE A 13 -0.14 7.86 34.77
CA ILE A 13 -0.80 6.58 34.50
C ILE A 13 -1.99 6.76 33.54
N LEU A 14 -2.79 7.82 33.71
CA LEU A 14 -3.89 8.15 32.81
C LEU A 14 -3.40 8.53 31.40
N LEU A 15 -2.28 9.24 31.29
CA LEU A 15 -1.69 9.59 30.00
C LEU A 15 -1.13 8.37 29.24
N PHE A 16 -0.54 7.40 29.94
CA PHE A 16 0.00 6.18 29.32
C PHE A 16 -1.07 5.22 28.77
N SER A 17 -2.28 5.21 29.35
CA SER A 17 -3.35 4.30 28.92
C SER A 17 -3.85 4.54 27.48
N ASN A 18 -3.64 5.73 26.93
CA ASN A 18 -4.08 6.10 25.58
C ASN A 18 -3.14 5.64 24.45
N LEU A 19 -1.98 5.04 24.77
CA LEU A 19 -0.99 4.64 23.75
C LEU A 19 -1.22 3.22 23.19
N THR A 20 -2.24 2.49 23.65
CA THR A 20 -2.42 1.08 23.31
C THR A 20 -3.54 0.84 22.30
N ALA A 21 -3.33 1.24 21.03
CA ALA A 21 -4.08 0.69 19.90
C ALA A 21 -3.45 1.02 18.54
N LEU A 22 -2.18 0.65 18.31
CA LEU A 22 -1.71 0.44 16.93
C LEU A 22 -2.22 -0.93 16.48
N ASN A 23 -3.52 -1.02 16.19
CA ASN A 23 -4.06 -2.17 15.46
C ASN A 23 -3.43 -2.13 14.07
N THR A 24 -2.41 -2.95 13.86
CA THR A 24 -1.95 -3.36 12.53
C THR A 24 -3.13 -4.07 11.87
N LYS A 25 -3.95 -3.30 11.15
CA LYS A 25 -5.10 -3.80 10.43
C LYS A 25 -4.58 -4.68 9.30
N ASN A 26 -4.51 -5.99 9.55
CA ASN A 26 -4.18 -6.95 8.51
C ASN A 26 -5.29 -6.90 7.47
N GLU A 27 -4.97 -6.35 6.29
CA GLU A 27 -5.93 -6.23 5.21
C GLU A 27 -6.08 -7.59 4.54
N THR A 28 -7.30 -8.14 4.48
CA THR A 28 -7.55 -9.40 3.76
C THR A 28 -8.04 -9.09 2.36
N ILE A 29 -7.25 -9.49 1.37
CA ILE A 29 -7.47 -9.14 -0.04
C ILE A 29 -7.82 -10.40 -0.84
N ALA A 30 -8.96 -10.37 -1.51
CA ALA A 30 -9.30 -11.34 -2.56
C ALA A 30 -8.87 -10.80 -3.91
N VAL A 31 -7.96 -11.48 -4.59
CA VAL A 31 -7.57 -11.15 -5.97
C VAL A 31 -8.34 -12.08 -6.90
N PHE A 32 -9.19 -11.51 -7.76
CA PHE A 32 -9.90 -12.25 -8.80
C PHE A 32 -9.06 -12.37 -10.06
N ASP A 33 -9.31 -13.42 -10.86
CA ASP A 33 -8.65 -13.58 -12.15
C ASP A 33 -9.02 -12.40 -13.07
N PHE A 34 -8.01 -11.81 -13.71
CA PHE A 34 -8.21 -10.68 -14.61
C PHE A 34 -8.79 -11.15 -15.93
N ILE A 35 -9.65 -10.32 -16.50
CA ILE A 35 -10.28 -10.59 -17.78
C ILE A 35 -9.30 -10.26 -18.91
N GLY A 36 -9.10 -11.20 -19.82
CA GLY A 36 -8.25 -10.99 -20.99
C GLY A 36 -9.02 -10.35 -22.15
N ASN A 37 -8.63 -9.13 -22.53
CA ASN A 37 -9.14 -8.43 -23.72
C ASN A 37 -8.11 -8.53 -24.85
N ASP A 38 -8.41 -9.26 -25.92
CA ASP A 38 -7.44 -9.59 -26.99
C ASP A 38 -6.19 -10.34 -26.51
N ILE A 39 -6.29 -11.03 -25.37
CA ILE A 39 -5.29 -11.96 -24.84
C ILE A 39 -5.96 -13.25 -24.36
N ASN A 40 -5.19 -14.34 -24.32
CA ASN A 40 -5.69 -15.63 -23.85
C ASN A 40 -6.03 -15.58 -22.34
N SER A 41 -7.16 -16.19 -21.96
CA SER A 41 -7.60 -16.27 -20.56
C SER A 41 -6.59 -16.96 -19.65
N ASN A 42 -5.89 -17.98 -20.12
CA ASN A 42 -4.82 -18.65 -19.38
C ASN A 42 -3.65 -17.70 -19.13
N THR A 43 -3.32 -16.83 -20.07
CA THR A 43 -2.26 -15.83 -19.88
C THR A 43 -2.67 -14.77 -18.88
N ALA A 44 -3.90 -14.26 -18.98
CA ALA A 44 -4.45 -13.32 -18.00
C ALA A 44 -4.44 -13.91 -16.58
N ARG A 45 -4.83 -15.18 -16.47
CA ARG A 45 -4.81 -15.96 -15.24
C ARG A 45 -3.41 -16.11 -14.65
N THR A 46 -2.41 -16.47 -15.45
CA THR A 46 -1.00 -16.54 -15.01
C THR A 46 -0.51 -15.20 -14.48
N LEU A 47 -0.90 -14.10 -15.14
CA LEU A 47 -0.56 -12.75 -14.72
C LEU A 47 -1.26 -12.37 -13.40
N SER A 48 -2.50 -12.79 -13.18
CA SER A 48 -3.18 -12.65 -11.88
C SER A 48 -2.51 -13.45 -10.77
N ASP A 49 -2.07 -14.69 -11.04
CA ASP A 49 -1.31 -15.49 -10.08
C ASP A 49 0.03 -14.82 -9.73
N ARG A 50 0.68 -14.20 -10.72
CA ARG A 50 1.87 -13.39 -10.49
C ARG A 50 1.59 -12.22 -9.56
N LEU A 51 0.48 -11.51 -9.74
CA LEU A 51 0.06 -10.42 -8.85
C LEU A 51 -0.17 -10.90 -7.41
N ARG A 52 -0.83 -12.04 -7.23
CA ARG A 52 -1.05 -12.66 -5.90
C ARG A 52 0.29 -12.90 -5.20
N ILE A 53 1.27 -13.47 -5.90
CA ILE A 53 2.62 -13.69 -5.36
C ILE A 53 3.29 -12.38 -4.96
N GLU A 54 3.17 -11.32 -5.76
CA GLU A 54 3.74 -10.01 -5.42
C GLU A 54 3.08 -9.39 -4.19
N LEU A 55 1.75 -9.54 -4.03
CA LEU A 55 1.01 -9.04 -2.86
C LEU A 55 1.34 -9.82 -1.57
N VAL A 56 1.61 -11.12 -1.65
CA VAL A 56 2.01 -11.94 -0.50
C VAL A 56 3.35 -11.49 0.12
N LYS A 57 4.20 -10.77 -0.63
CA LYS A 57 5.46 -10.21 -0.12
C LYS A 57 5.26 -9.15 0.97
N TYR A 58 4.06 -8.58 1.09
CA TYR A 58 3.75 -7.56 2.08
C TYR A 58 3.16 -8.21 3.34
N ASN A 59 3.94 -8.22 4.43
CA ASN A 59 3.62 -8.93 5.67
C ASN A 59 2.30 -8.52 6.38
N PHE A 60 1.72 -7.38 6.01
CA PHE A 60 0.47 -6.86 6.60
C PHE A 60 -0.75 -7.10 5.69
N ILE A 61 -0.57 -7.79 4.57
CA ILE A 61 -1.65 -8.18 3.65
C ILE A 61 -1.83 -9.70 3.72
N ASN A 62 -3.07 -10.12 3.97
CA ASN A 62 -3.49 -11.50 3.88
C ASN A 62 -4.15 -11.73 2.52
N VAL A 63 -3.42 -12.30 1.57
CA VAL A 63 -3.96 -12.63 0.24
C VAL A 63 -4.68 -13.96 0.29
N LEU A 64 -5.95 -13.98 -0.12
CA LEU A 64 -6.73 -15.21 -0.18
C LEU A 64 -6.25 -16.12 -1.31
N GLU A 65 -6.18 -17.41 -1.03
CA GLU A 65 -5.88 -18.42 -2.02
C GLU A 65 -6.95 -18.47 -3.11
N ARG A 66 -6.49 -18.69 -4.34
CA ARG A 66 -7.34 -18.80 -5.50
C ARG A 66 -8.34 -19.95 -5.40
N SER A 67 -7.90 -21.13 -4.95
CA SER A 67 -8.75 -22.32 -4.77
C SER A 67 -9.98 -22.03 -3.91
N ARG A 68 -9.82 -21.19 -2.88
CA ARG A 68 -10.90 -20.75 -2.00
C ARG A 68 -11.90 -19.86 -2.73
N ILE A 69 -11.42 -18.97 -3.59
CA ILE A 69 -12.27 -18.12 -4.44
C ILE A 69 -13.05 -19.00 -5.43
N ASP A 70 -12.35 -19.91 -6.11
CA ASP A 70 -12.93 -20.82 -7.10
C ASP A 70 -14.03 -21.71 -6.47
N ALA A 71 -13.81 -22.22 -5.25
CA ALA A 71 -14.82 -23.00 -4.51
C ALA A 71 -16.11 -22.21 -4.23
N ILE A 72 -16.01 -20.95 -3.77
CA ILE A 72 -17.20 -20.12 -3.52
C ILE A 72 -17.93 -19.78 -4.81
N LEU A 73 -17.21 -19.51 -5.90
CA LEU A 73 -17.81 -19.25 -7.20
C LEU A 73 -18.59 -20.47 -7.71
N GLU A 74 -18.05 -21.68 -7.52
CA GLU A 74 -18.72 -22.93 -7.87
C GLU A 74 -19.96 -23.18 -7.00
N GLU A 75 -19.88 -22.98 -5.69
CA GLU A 75 -21.01 -23.12 -4.76
C GLU A 75 -22.18 -22.18 -5.11
N GLN A 76 -21.89 -20.96 -5.54
CA GLN A 76 -22.90 -19.98 -5.92
C GLN A 76 -23.34 -20.09 -7.39
N ALA A 77 -22.81 -21.06 -8.15
CA ALA A 77 -23.03 -21.20 -9.59
C ALA A 77 -22.75 -19.90 -10.39
N ILE A 78 -21.77 -19.11 -9.93
CA ILE A 78 -21.41 -17.82 -10.52
C ILE A 78 -20.36 -18.04 -11.62
N GLN A 79 -20.61 -17.49 -12.80
CA GLN A 79 -19.61 -17.42 -13.86
C GLN A 79 -18.85 -16.09 -13.81
N MET A 80 -17.52 -16.17 -13.83
CA MET A 80 -16.63 -15.00 -13.83
C MET A 80 -16.88 -14.02 -15.00
N SER A 81 -17.25 -14.53 -16.18
CA SER A 81 -17.50 -13.70 -17.37
C SER A 81 -18.80 -12.88 -17.31
N GLY A 82 -19.74 -13.24 -16.43
CA GLY A 82 -21.01 -12.52 -16.22
C GLY A 82 -21.06 -11.76 -14.89
N CYS A 83 -20.02 -11.87 -14.07
CA CYS A 83 -19.96 -11.30 -12.73
C CYS A 83 -19.43 -9.86 -12.81
N VAL A 84 -20.32 -8.89 -12.61
CA VAL A 84 -19.98 -7.46 -12.50
C VAL A 84 -19.52 -7.16 -11.06
N ASP A 85 -19.02 -5.95 -10.80
CA ASP A 85 -18.49 -5.51 -9.50
C ASP A 85 -19.40 -5.90 -8.30
N GLU A 86 -20.73 -5.83 -8.43
CA GLU A 86 -21.68 -6.20 -7.35
C GLU A 86 -21.60 -7.68 -6.95
N CYS A 87 -21.49 -8.56 -7.94
CA CYS A 87 -21.35 -10.00 -7.73
C CYS A 87 -20.00 -10.34 -7.07
N LEU A 88 -18.92 -9.67 -7.49
CA LEU A 88 -17.59 -9.84 -6.88
C LEU A 88 -17.55 -9.35 -5.44
N VAL A 89 -18.29 -8.29 -5.12
CA VAL A 89 -18.44 -7.76 -3.77
C VAL A 89 -19.14 -8.78 -2.87
N GLU A 90 -20.19 -9.45 -3.35
CA GLU A 90 -20.89 -10.50 -2.60
C GLU A 90 -19.99 -11.71 -2.32
N VAL A 91 -19.28 -12.20 -3.35
CA VAL A 91 -18.30 -13.28 -3.19
C VAL A 91 -17.18 -12.87 -2.22
N GLY A 92 -16.70 -11.63 -2.32
CA GLY A 92 -15.71 -11.07 -1.39
C GLY A 92 -16.18 -11.07 0.07
N LYS A 93 -17.47 -10.75 0.31
CA LYS A 93 -18.08 -10.82 1.65
C LYS A 93 -18.13 -12.25 2.18
N LEU A 94 -18.55 -13.21 1.36
CA LEU A 94 -18.60 -14.64 1.73
C LEU A 94 -17.22 -15.18 2.10
N LEU A 95 -16.19 -14.72 1.40
CA LEU A 95 -14.79 -15.07 1.67
C LEU A 95 -14.21 -14.40 2.92
N GLY A 96 -14.90 -13.40 3.48
CA GLY A 96 -14.39 -12.57 4.58
C GLY A 96 -13.26 -11.63 4.14
N ALA A 97 -13.19 -11.29 2.85
CA ALA A 97 -12.24 -10.30 2.36
C ALA A 97 -12.69 -8.89 2.78
N THR A 98 -11.75 -8.03 3.16
CA THR A 98 -12.02 -6.61 3.41
C THR A 98 -12.04 -5.83 2.10
N SER A 99 -11.20 -6.25 1.15
CA SER A 99 -11.04 -5.61 -0.16
C SER A 99 -10.96 -6.67 -1.25
N ILE A 100 -11.47 -6.34 -2.42
CA ILE A 100 -11.37 -7.17 -3.62
C ILE A 100 -10.53 -6.44 -4.66
N ILE A 101 -9.70 -7.19 -5.39
CA ILE A 101 -8.96 -6.73 -6.55
C ILE A 101 -9.53 -7.43 -7.77
N THR A 102 -9.97 -6.64 -8.74
CA THR A 102 -10.46 -7.13 -10.04
C THR A 102 -9.91 -6.25 -11.15
N GLY A 103 -9.93 -6.74 -12.39
CA GLY A 103 -9.28 -6.02 -13.47
C GLY A 103 -9.35 -6.71 -14.82
N SER A 104 -8.69 -6.07 -15.78
CA SER A 104 -8.51 -6.62 -17.11
C SER A 104 -7.08 -6.39 -17.57
N ILE A 105 -6.61 -7.30 -18.41
CA ILE A 105 -5.34 -7.16 -19.12
C ILE A 105 -5.69 -7.20 -20.59
N GLY A 106 -5.13 -6.28 -21.37
CA GLY A 106 -5.41 -6.26 -22.79
C GLY A 106 -4.27 -5.76 -23.65
N LYS A 107 -4.51 -5.81 -24.96
CA LYS A 107 -3.60 -5.33 -25.98
C LYS A 107 -4.26 -4.22 -26.78
N VAL A 108 -3.58 -3.09 -26.92
CA VAL A 108 -4.04 -1.95 -27.72
C VAL A 108 -2.90 -1.54 -28.65
N GLY A 109 -3.03 -1.88 -29.93
CA GLY A 109 -1.95 -1.73 -30.91
C GLY A 109 -0.70 -2.52 -30.46
N ASP A 110 0.40 -1.80 -30.22
CA ASP A 110 1.67 -2.37 -29.76
C ASP A 110 1.84 -2.36 -28.22
N TYR A 111 0.85 -1.83 -27.50
CA TYR A 111 0.90 -1.76 -26.04
C TYR A 111 0.14 -2.92 -25.41
N TYR A 112 0.70 -3.47 -24.35
CA TYR A 112 -0.02 -4.29 -23.39
C TYR A 112 -0.35 -3.43 -22.16
N THR A 113 -1.59 -3.52 -21.70
CA THR A 113 -2.12 -2.72 -20.60
C THR A 113 -2.66 -3.64 -19.50
N ILE A 114 -2.38 -3.30 -18.25
CA ILE A 114 -3.05 -3.85 -17.06
C ILE A 114 -3.92 -2.75 -16.50
N ASN A 115 -5.18 -3.06 -16.21
CA ASN A 115 -6.10 -2.20 -15.48
C ASN A 115 -6.64 -2.98 -14.29
N ALA A 116 -6.32 -2.54 -13.07
CA ALA A 116 -6.78 -3.15 -11.84
C ALA A 116 -7.58 -2.13 -10.99
N ARG A 117 -8.52 -2.62 -10.21
CA ARG A 117 -9.37 -1.83 -9.31
C ARG A 117 -9.40 -2.49 -7.94
N LYS A 118 -9.20 -1.69 -6.90
CA LYS A 118 -9.41 -2.07 -5.50
C LYS A 118 -10.77 -1.58 -5.06
N ILE A 119 -11.65 -2.50 -4.69
CA ILE A 119 -13.01 -2.21 -4.26
C ILE A 119 -13.14 -2.71 -2.83
N ASN A 120 -13.79 -1.91 -1.99
CA ASN A 120 -14.09 -2.30 -0.63
C ASN A 120 -15.20 -3.37 -0.63
N ALA A 121 -14.89 -4.57 -0.13
CA ALA A 121 -15.83 -5.69 -0.17
C ALA A 121 -17.06 -5.46 0.73
N THR A 122 -16.96 -4.61 1.75
CA THR A 122 -18.09 -4.35 2.66
C THR A 122 -19.07 -3.34 2.06
N THR A 123 -18.53 -2.23 1.53
CA THR A 123 -19.32 -1.10 1.05
C THR A 123 -19.60 -1.12 -0.45
N GLY A 124 -18.88 -1.94 -1.21
CA GLY A 124 -18.94 -1.97 -2.67
C GLY A 124 -18.34 -0.73 -3.35
N LYS A 125 -17.71 0.18 -2.59
CA LYS A 125 -17.12 1.40 -3.15
C LYS A 125 -15.76 1.11 -3.76
N LEU A 126 -15.52 1.67 -4.95
CA LEU A 126 -14.18 1.74 -5.54
C LEU A 126 -13.29 2.60 -4.64
N GLU A 127 -12.21 2.02 -4.13
CA GLU A 127 -11.22 2.74 -3.32
C GLU A 127 -10.16 3.36 -4.21
N ASN A 128 -9.61 2.58 -5.15
CA ASN A 128 -8.56 3.06 -6.06
C ASN A 128 -8.50 2.23 -7.35
N ALA A 129 -7.89 2.80 -8.39
CA ALA A 129 -7.65 2.15 -9.66
C ALA A 129 -6.18 2.31 -10.08
N PHE A 130 -5.64 1.24 -10.66
CA PHE A 130 -4.22 1.08 -10.94
C PHE A 130 -4.02 0.65 -12.38
N GLY A 131 -2.92 1.08 -12.97
CA GLY A 131 -2.64 0.75 -14.36
C GLY A 131 -1.16 0.73 -14.68
N TYR A 132 -0.81 -0.13 -15.62
CA TYR A 132 0.54 -0.25 -16.15
C TYR A 132 0.48 -0.56 -17.65
N ASP A 133 1.20 0.21 -18.43
CA ASP A 133 1.27 0.07 -19.88
C ASP A 133 2.71 -0.18 -20.33
N SER A 134 2.92 -1.12 -21.25
CA SER A 134 4.24 -1.42 -21.79
C SER A 134 4.19 -1.78 -23.27
N LYS A 135 5.17 -1.28 -24.03
CA LYS A 135 5.43 -1.70 -25.42
C LYS A 135 6.33 -2.93 -25.51
N LEU A 136 6.96 -3.35 -24.40
CA LEU A 136 8.01 -4.37 -24.39
C LEU A 136 7.44 -5.80 -24.39
N GLY A 137 6.22 -5.99 -24.88
CA GLY A 137 5.53 -7.27 -24.85
C GLY A 137 4.81 -7.58 -23.53
N ILE A 138 4.19 -8.75 -23.50
CA ILE A 138 3.42 -9.24 -22.36
C ILE A 138 4.33 -9.70 -21.21
N GLU A 139 5.56 -10.06 -21.52
CA GLU A 139 6.61 -10.46 -20.57
C GLU A 139 6.95 -9.32 -19.61
N SER A 140 6.95 -8.07 -20.10
CA SER A 140 7.14 -6.89 -19.27
C SER A 140 6.04 -6.71 -18.22
N LEU A 141 4.82 -7.18 -18.52
CA LEU A 141 3.73 -7.17 -17.54
C LEU A 141 4.00 -8.16 -16.40
N LEU A 142 4.59 -9.32 -16.72
CA LEU A 142 4.88 -10.37 -15.75
C LEU A 142 6.04 -10.02 -14.80
N VAL A 143 7.08 -9.36 -15.33
CA VAL A 143 8.29 -9.01 -14.56
C VAL A 143 8.10 -7.70 -13.81
N ASN A 144 7.69 -6.62 -14.50
CA ASN A 144 7.61 -5.28 -13.93
C ASN A 144 6.19 -4.88 -13.58
N GLY A 145 5.24 -5.09 -14.50
CA GLY A 145 3.86 -4.60 -14.36
C GLY A 145 3.14 -5.11 -13.11
N MET A 146 3.27 -6.41 -12.79
CA MET A 146 2.61 -6.96 -11.60
C MET A 146 3.25 -6.54 -10.28
N ASN A 147 4.57 -6.32 -10.26
CA ASN A 147 5.24 -5.76 -9.08
C ASN A 147 4.81 -4.30 -8.86
N GLU A 148 4.75 -3.53 -9.95
CA GLU A 148 4.30 -2.14 -9.97
C GLU A 148 2.85 -2.00 -9.46
N VAL A 149 1.94 -2.79 -10.03
CA VAL A 149 0.52 -2.80 -9.65
C VAL A 149 0.36 -3.27 -8.21
N ALA A 150 1.13 -4.26 -7.74
CA ALA A 150 1.09 -4.69 -6.35
C ALA A 150 1.49 -3.54 -5.40
N TYR A 151 2.58 -2.83 -5.70
CA TYR A 151 3.00 -1.67 -4.92
C TYR A 151 1.91 -0.60 -4.87
N GLN A 152 1.31 -0.30 -6.03
CA GLN A 152 0.22 0.67 -6.12
C GLN A 152 -1.00 0.26 -5.28
N ILE A 153 -1.36 -1.02 -5.25
CA ILE A 153 -2.44 -1.56 -4.42
C ILE A 153 -2.16 -1.36 -2.93
N VAL A 154 -0.91 -1.55 -2.52
CA VAL A 154 -0.48 -1.50 -1.12
C VAL A 154 -0.37 -0.06 -0.61
N TYR A 155 0.31 0.81 -1.35
CA TYR A 155 0.65 2.15 -0.89
C TYR A 155 -0.28 3.23 -1.46
N GLY A 156 -1.08 2.93 -2.48
CA GLY A 156 -1.97 3.89 -3.12
C GLY A 156 -1.27 4.90 -4.06
N GLU A 157 0.05 4.79 -4.22
CA GLU A 157 0.88 5.66 -5.05
C GLU A 157 1.49 4.88 -6.22
N LYS A 158 1.55 5.50 -7.42
CA LYS A 158 2.36 4.98 -8.54
C LYS A 158 3.83 4.97 -8.12
N LEU A 159 4.62 3.92 -8.41
CA LEU A 159 6.07 3.99 -8.30
C LEU A 159 6.56 4.94 -9.39
N SER A 160 6.54 6.21 -9.05
CA SER A 160 7.26 7.27 -9.72
C SER A 160 6.92 7.50 -11.19
N ASN A 161 6.39 8.69 -11.45
CA ASN A 161 6.56 9.43 -12.70
C ASN A 161 8.05 9.81 -12.96
N THR A 162 9.01 8.95 -12.62
CA THR A 162 10.46 9.19 -12.74
C THR A 162 11.14 8.02 -13.46
N LEU A 163 10.64 7.67 -14.65
CA LEU A 163 11.44 6.95 -15.65
C LEU A 163 11.21 7.50 -17.07
N GLN A 164 10.93 8.80 -17.21
CA GLN A 164 11.39 9.56 -18.37
C GLN A 164 12.06 10.85 -17.86
N VAL A 165 13.32 11.02 -18.25
CA VAL A 165 14.26 12.12 -17.92
C VAL A 165 15.06 11.93 -16.61
N ILE A 166 16.04 11.03 -16.63
CA ILE A 166 17.37 11.35 -16.09
C ILE A 166 18.26 11.63 -17.31
N PRO A 167 18.74 12.87 -17.53
CA PRO A 167 19.95 13.05 -18.32
C PRO A 167 21.05 12.31 -17.57
N LYS A 168 21.70 11.34 -18.21
CA LYS A 168 22.94 10.75 -17.69
C LYS A 168 24.00 11.85 -17.65
N GLU A 169 24.06 12.60 -16.57
CA GLU A 169 25.31 13.21 -16.14
C GLU A 169 25.92 12.33 -15.03
N PRO A 170 27.20 11.97 -15.13
CA PRO A 170 27.87 11.16 -14.12
C PRO A 170 28.07 11.99 -12.85
N ILE A 171 27.58 11.48 -11.73
CA ILE A 171 27.76 12.07 -10.40
C ILE A 171 29.24 11.89 -10.02
N ASP A 172 29.93 13.01 -9.84
CA ASP A 172 31.31 13.06 -9.40
C ASP A 172 31.46 12.60 -7.93
N PRO A 173 32.50 11.81 -7.59
CA PRO A 173 32.62 11.16 -6.27
C PRO A 173 32.74 12.11 -5.06
N VAL A 174 32.77 13.43 -5.27
CA VAL A 174 33.11 14.42 -4.24
C VAL A 174 31.90 14.84 -3.41
N GLU A 175 30.67 14.77 -3.95
CA GLU A 175 29.46 15.23 -3.26
C GLU A 175 28.99 14.27 -2.14
N LEU A 176 29.42 13.00 -2.16
CA LEU A 176 29.12 12.01 -1.13
C LEU A 176 29.91 12.21 0.18
N MET A 177 31.05 12.94 0.14
CA MET A 177 31.87 13.16 1.33
C MET A 177 31.39 14.33 2.20
N MET A 178 30.63 15.29 1.65
CA MET A 178 30.24 16.51 2.38
C MET A 178 28.85 16.44 3.03
N GLY A 179 27.99 15.48 2.65
CA GLY A 179 26.62 15.36 3.16
C GLY A 179 26.46 14.56 4.46
N GLY A 180 27.44 13.74 4.86
CA GLY A 180 27.31 12.80 5.98
C GLY A 180 27.38 13.42 7.39
N ILE A 181 27.87 14.65 7.52
CA ILE A 181 28.10 15.30 8.82
C ILE A 181 26.88 16.14 9.27
N PHE A 182 25.98 16.53 8.36
CA PHE A 182 24.91 17.50 8.66
C PHE A 182 23.59 16.89 9.19
N CYS A 183 23.39 15.57 9.11
CA CYS A 183 22.12 14.93 9.48
C CYS A 183 22.04 14.49 10.96
N ILE A 184 23.16 14.46 11.69
CA ILE A 184 23.22 13.92 13.06
C ILE A 184 23.13 14.97 14.17
N THR A 185 23.22 16.26 13.86
CA THR A 185 23.27 17.35 14.87
C THR A 185 22.13 18.38 14.77
N GLY A 186 21.16 18.20 13.89
CA GLY A 186 20.31 19.31 13.42
C GLY A 186 18.85 19.40 13.90
N GLY A 187 18.42 18.73 14.97
CA GLY A 187 17.00 18.80 15.39
C GLY A 187 16.77 18.82 16.91
N ILE A 188 17.34 17.85 17.62
CA ILE A 188 17.07 17.66 19.06
C ILE A 188 17.80 18.71 19.92
N ILE A 189 19.02 19.10 19.53
CA ILE A 189 19.83 20.07 20.29
C ILE A 189 19.22 21.48 20.21
N ILE A 190 18.65 21.86 19.06
CA ILE A 190 18.00 23.15 18.87
C ILE A 190 16.73 23.25 19.73
N TRP A 191 15.94 22.17 19.80
CA TRP A 191 14.75 22.14 20.65
C TRP A 191 15.06 22.24 22.14
N ILE A 192 16.12 21.56 22.61
CA ILE A 192 16.53 21.63 24.02
C ILE A 192 17.09 23.02 24.36
N MET A 193 17.87 23.63 23.47
CA MET A 193 18.37 25.01 23.64
C MET A 193 17.22 26.02 23.71
N VAL A 194 16.23 25.94 22.81
CA VAL A 194 15.07 26.84 22.81
C VAL A 194 14.25 26.68 24.10
N LEU A 195 14.07 25.45 24.58
CA LEU A 195 13.37 25.19 25.84
C LEU A 195 14.11 25.77 27.06
N VAL A 196 15.44 25.62 27.12
CA VAL A 196 16.26 26.16 28.21
C VAL A 196 16.26 27.69 28.22
N VAL A 197 16.30 28.33 27.04
CA VAL A 197 16.22 29.80 26.92
C VAL A 197 14.84 30.31 27.34
N GLN A 198 13.75 29.62 26.97
CA GLN A 198 12.39 30.05 27.36
C GLN A 198 12.18 29.98 28.88
N ILE A 199 12.68 28.91 29.53
CA ILE A 199 12.63 28.77 30.99
C ILE A 199 13.47 29.85 31.69
N ALA A 200 14.63 30.22 31.13
CA ALA A 200 15.48 31.26 31.70
C ALA A 200 14.84 32.66 31.63
N VAL A 201 14.11 32.96 30.54
CA VAL A 201 13.38 34.23 30.39
C VAL A 201 12.23 34.33 31.39
N ASP A 202 11.49 33.25 31.65
CA ASP A 202 10.38 33.25 32.62
C ASP A 202 10.84 33.40 34.08
N VAL A 203 12.05 32.96 34.42
CA VAL A 203 12.61 33.09 35.78
C VAL A 203 13.14 34.51 36.05
N SER A 204 13.58 35.24 35.01
CA SER A 204 14.09 36.62 35.16
C SER A 204 12.99 37.69 35.15
N GLY A 205 11.76 37.36 34.75
CA GLY A 205 10.65 38.32 34.61
C GLY A 205 9.78 38.52 35.85
N ASN A 206 10.15 37.95 37.01
CA ASN A 206 9.35 38.03 38.23
C ASN A 206 10.17 38.41 39.49
N LEU A 207 11.19 39.24 39.30
CA LEU A 207 11.88 40.02 40.34
C LEU A 207 11.73 41.52 40.03
#